data_AF-A0A7V9HJ82-F1
#
_entry.id   AF-A0A7V9HJ82-F1
#
_cell.length_a   1.000
_cell.length_b   1.000
_cell.length_c   1.000
_cell.angle_alpha   90.00
_cell.angle_beta   90.00
_cell.angle_gamma   90.00
#
_symmetry.space_group_name_H-M   'P 1'
#
loop_
_entity.id
_entity.type
_entity.pdbx_description
1 polymer ?
#
loop_
_entity_poly.entity_id
_entity_poly.type
_entity_poly.pdbx_seq_one_letter_code
_entity_poly.pdbx_strand_id
1 'polypeptide(L)'
;MNDSREREFPHGTTSPSRRWGAIVVLLLLFLAFGMRTSIAEEELNHAGLVVRDQAGELAYAYVAFAEAEISSLELLERSRLPVVTVGFGGLGEAVCAIGGDGCGVSECRRRLCQGPGPDDPFWQAFRQHTPGDWRWQMLGASSSLVRDGDIDGWSWTSGEANLPALTLAEIAGLAAAQAAPAPAVEPAAIDWQLYAGAGGILVAIGSGAFLLGRRAGQRGAA
;
A
#
# COMPACT_ATOMS: atom_id res chain seq x y z
N MET A 1 50.41 -86.96 15.44
CA MET A 1 50.67 -86.37 14.10
C MET A 1 49.51 -85.43 13.81
N ASN A 2 49.75 -84.11 13.94
CA ASN A 2 48.93 -82.96 13.49
C ASN A 2 47.51 -82.78 14.06
N ASP A 3 46.94 -81.59 14.23
CA ASP A 3 47.35 -80.19 14.02
C ASP A 3 46.27 -79.37 14.76
N SER A 4 46.57 -78.83 15.94
CA SER A 4 45.64 -77.97 16.71
C SER A 4 45.93 -76.52 16.34
N ARG A 5 45.27 -76.07 15.28
CA ARG A 5 45.41 -74.71 14.75
C ARG A 5 44.59 -73.74 15.60
N GLU A 6 45.23 -73.12 16.57
CA GLU A 6 44.66 -72.00 17.33
C GLU A 6 44.40 -70.81 16.39
N ARG A 7 43.18 -70.28 16.42
CA ARG A 7 42.81 -69.06 15.69
C ARG A 7 43.02 -67.87 16.60
N GLU A 8 44.09 -67.12 16.37
CA GLU A 8 44.31 -65.81 16.96
C GLU A 8 43.24 -64.83 16.47
N PHE A 9 42.49 -64.26 17.42
CA PHE A 9 41.60 -63.13 17.19
C PHE A 9 42.42 -61.83 17.28
N PRO A 10 42.49 -61.00 16.23
CA PRO A 10 43.17 -59.71 16.32
C PRO A 10 42.32 -58.72 17.12
N HIS A 11 42.85 -58.28 18.27
CA HIS A 11 42.32 -57.14 18.99
C HIS A 11 42.58 -55.87 18.18
N GLY A 12 41.55 -55.40 17.46
CA GLY A 12 41.56 -54.13 16.75
C GLY A 12 41.76 -52.97 17.72
N THR A 13 42.97 -52.43 17.79
CA THR A 13 43.31 -51.21 18.51
C THR A 13 42.70 -50.01 17.78
N THR A 14 41.49 -49.62 18.15
CA THR A 14 40.90 -48.37 17.66
C THR A 14 41.63 -47.18 18.30
N SER A 15 42.53 -46.56 17.52
CA SER A 15 43.32 -45.39 17.95
C SER A 15 42.42 -44.26 18.46
N PRO A 16 42.66 -43.71 19.66
CA PRO A 16 41.84 -42.66 20.27
C PRO A 16 41.79 -41.37 19.44
N SER A 17 42.82 -41.11 18.63
CA SER A 17 42.90 -39.96 17.70
C SER A 17 41.76 -39.93 16.67
N ARG A 18 41.28 -41.10 16.25
CA ARG A 18 40.23 -41.23 15.23
C ARG A 18 38.84 -40.91 15.80
N ARG A 19 38.65 -41.08 17.11
CA ARG A 19 37.39 -40.76 17.82
C ARG A 19 37.23 -39.25 18.02
N TRP A 20 38.32 -38.55 18.30
CA TRP A 20 38.31 -37.09 18.45
C TRP A 20 38.05 -36.37 17.13
N GLY A 21 38.66 -36.85 16.02
CA GLY A 21 38.37 -36.33 14.69
C GLY A 21 36.90 -36.47 14.30
N ALA A 22 36.28 -37.62 14.62
CA ALA A 22 34.86 -37.85 14.35
C ALA A 22 33.94 -36.93 15.17
N ILE A 23 34.28 -36.66 16.44
CA ILE A 23 33.53 -35.75 17.31
C ILE A 23 33.60 -34.31 16.79
N VAL A 24 34.79 -33.85 16.37
CA VAL A 24 34.97 -32.50 15.81
C VAL A 24 34.19 -32.35 14.50
N VAL A 25 34.23 -33.35 13.62
CA VAL A 25 33.47 -33.33 12.36
C VAL A 25 31.96 -33.34 12.63
N LEU A 26 31.47 -34.14 13.59
CA LEU A 26 30.05 -34.15 13.97
C LEU A 26 29.62 -32.81 14.60
N LEU A 27 30.45 -32.19 15.43
CA LEU A 27 30.21 -30.86 15.98
C LEU A 27 30.14 -29.79 14.87
N LEU A 28 31.09 -29.82 13.93
CA LEU A 28 31.09 -28.88 12.79
C LEU A 28 29.87 -29.07 11.89
N LEU A 29 29.44 -30.31 11.64
CA LEU A 29 28.20 -30.59 10.92
C LEU A 29 26.96 -30.14 11.69
N PHE A 30 26.93 -30.32 13.02
CA PHE A 30 25.83 -29.86 13.86
C PHE A 30 25.75 -28.33 13.92
N LEU A 31 26.89 -27.64 13.98
CA LEU A 31 26.97 -26.18 13.87
C LEU A 31 26.55 -25.67 12.47
N ALA A 32 26.99 -26.34 11.40
CA ALA A 32 26.61 -25.98 10.03
C ALA A 32 25.14 -26.26 9.71
N PHE A 33 24.52 -27.25 10.37
CA PHE A 33 23.12 -27.64 10.14
C PHE A 33 22.14 -26.99 11.13
N GLY A 34 22.57 -26.72 12.36
CA GLY A 34 21.77 -26.09 13.42
C GLY A 34 21.58 -24.58 13.25
N MET A 35 22.33 -23.94 12.34
CA MET A 35 22.21 -22.52 12.00
C MET A 35 21.29 -22.22 10.80
N ARG A 36 20.41 -23.15 10.42
CA ARG A 36 19.24 -22.79 9.62
C ARG A 36 18.22 -22.12 10.53
N THR A 37 18.50 -20.89 10.95
CA THR A 37 17.44 -20.01 11.44
C THR A 37 16.53 -19.74 10.24
N SER A 38 15.44 -20.49 10.14
CA SER A 38 14.27 -19.99 9.42
C SER A 38 13.94 -18.65 10.08
N ILE A 39 14.25 -17.55 9.41
CA ILE A 39 13.56 -16.29 9.67
C ILE A 39 12.11 -16.66 9.39
N ALA A 40 11.33 -16.90 10.43
CA ALA A 40 9.89 -16.89 10.27
C ALA A 40 9.60 -15.44 9.85
N GLU A 41 9.32 -15.25 8.57
CA GLU A 41 8.63 -14.05 8.13
C GLU A 41 7.36 -14.03 9.00
N GLU A 42 7.23 -13.01 9.85
CA GLU A 42 6.05 -12.87 10.69
C GLU A 42 4.88 -12.77 9.72
N GLU A 43 4.09 -13.83 9.63
CA GLU A 43 3.02 -13.95 8.65
C GLU A 43 1.98 -12.88 9.00
N LEU A 44 2.05 -11.75 8.29
CA LEU A 44 1.15 -10.63 8.52
C LEU A 44 -0.26 -11.05 8.14
N ASN A 45 -1.23 -10.57 8.91
CA ASN A 45 -2.62 -10.65 8.55
C ASN A 45 -2.90 -9.68 7.41
N HIS A 46 -3.87 -10.00 6.58
CA HIS A 46 -4.27 -9.17 5.46
C HIS A 46 -5.79 -9.05 5.35
N ALA A 47 -6.25 -7.83 5.09
CA ALA A 47 -7.66 -7.54 4.85
C ALA A 47 -7.84 -6.72 3.56
N GLY A 48 -8.98 -6.95 2.93
CA GLY A 48 -9.41 -6.23 1.74
C GLY A 48 -10.33 -5.08 2.11
N LEU A 49 -10.20 -3.97 1.38
CA LEU A 49 -11.10 -2.84 1.44
C LEU A 49 -11.64 -2.56 0.03
N VAL A 50 -12.96 -2.39 -0.07
CA VAL A 50 -13.63 -1.91 -1.28
C VAL A 50 -14.45 -0.67 -0.93
N VAL A 51 -14.25 0.44 -1.63
CA VAL A 51 -15.02 1.67 -1.44
C VAL A 51 -15.75 2.00 -2.73
N ARG A 52 -17.08 2.14 -2.68
CA ARG A 52 -17.89 2.69 -3.79
C ARG A 52 -18.32 4.11 -3.46
N ASP A 53 -17.83 5.05 -4.25
CA ASP A 53 -18.03 6.48 -4.06
C ASP A 53 -19.40 6.97 -4.53
N GLN A 54 -19.64 8.28 -4.50
CA GLN A 54 -20.93 8.85 -4.92
C GLN A 54 -21.19 8.70 -6.43
N ALA A 55 -20.14 8.68 -7.26
CA ALA A 55 -20.23 8.45 -8.69
C ALA A 55 -20.43 6.96 -9.04
N GLY A 56 -20.19 6.06 -8.08
CA GLY A 56 -20.22 4.62 -8.27
C GLY A 56 -18.87 4.01 -8.61
N GLU A 57 -17.81 4.80 -8.59
CA GLU A 57 -16.45 4.35 -8.85
C GLU A 57 -15.90 3.56 -7.66
N LEU A 58 -15.03 2.59 -7.95
CA LEU A 58 -14.51 1.67 -6.96
C LEU A 58 -13.03 1.94 -6.66
N ALA A 59 -12.72 2.14 -5.40
CA ALA A 59 -11.35 2.13 -4.88
C ALA A 59 -11.09 0.83 -4.10
N TYR A 60 -9.88 0.29 -4.25
CA TYR A 60 -9.46 -0.94 -3.56
C TYR A 60 -8.21 -0.71 -2.72
N ALA A 61 -8.15 -1.35 -1.57
CA ALA A 61 -6.91 -1.48 -0.82
C ALA A 61 -6.73 -2.90 -0.28
N TYR A 62 -5.48 -3.33 -0.24
CA TYR A 62 -5.04 -4.56 0.38
C TYR A 62 -4.05 -4.20 1.48
N VAL A 63 -4.44 -4.43 2.73
CA VAL A 63 -3.77 -3.87 3.90
C VAL A 63 -3.21 -5.02 4.74
N ALA A 64 -1.90 -4.97 4.98
CA ALA A 64 -1.22 -5.86 5.90
C ALA A 64 -1.20 -5.28 7.33
N PHE A 65 -1.29 -6.15 8.33
CA PHE A 65 -1.23 -5.77 9.74
C PHE A 65 -0.69 -6.93 10.60
N ALA A 66 0.02 -6.61 11.68
CA ALA A 66 0.66 -7.62 12.55
C ALA A 66 -0.25 -8.02 13.73
N GLU A 67 -1.21 -7.16 14.05
CA GLU A 67 -2.18 -7.34 15.13
C GLU A 67 -3.17 -8.47 14.79
N ALA A 68 -3.69 -9.18 15.80
CA ALA A 68 -4.68 -10.23 15.57
C ALA A 68 -5.97 -9.72 14.90
N GLU A 69 -6.34 -8.46 15.18
CA GLU A 69 -7.44 -7.74 14.57
C GLU A 69 -7.16 -6.24 14.64
N ILE A 70 -7.76 -5.48 13.71
CA ILE A 70 -7.76 -4.01 13.68
C ILE A 70 -9.20 -3.51 13.55
N SER A 71 -9.50 -2.25 13.83
CA SER A 71 -10.81 -1.68 13.51
C SER A 71 -10.98 -1.40 12.02
N SER A 72 -12.22 -1.29 11.56
CA SER A 72 -12.55 -0.85 10.20
C SER A 72 -12.04 0.57 9.93
N LEU A 73 -11.98 1.42 10.97
CA LEU A 73 -11.37 2.74 10.89
C LEU A 73 -9.86 2.65 10.63
N GLU A 74 -9.14 1.81 11.39
CA GLU A 74 -7.70 1.59 11.16
C GLU A 74 -7.43 1.01 9.77
N LEU A 75 -8.29 0.11 9.27
CA LEU A 75 -8.22 -0.39 7.90
C LEU A 75 -8.36 0.75 6.87
N LEU A 76 -9.36 1.62 7.04
CA LEU A 76 -9.55 2.80 6.20
C LEU A 76 -8.34 3.74 6.25
N GLU A 77 -7.81 4.04 7.43
CA GLU A 77 -6.65 4.91 7.59
C GLU A 77 -5.40 4.32 6.92
N ARG A 78 -5.15 3.01 7.08
CA ARG A 78 -4.03 2.30 6.47
C ARG A 78 -4.16 2.15 4.95
N SER A 79 -5.38 2.24 4.40
CA SER A 79 -5.61 2.27 2.95
C SER A 79 -5.06 3.52 2.25
N ARG A 80 -4.75 4.57 3.02
CA ARG A 80 -4.35 5.92 2.56
C ARG A 80 -5.44 6.68 1.80
N LEU A 81 -6.69 6.23 1.85
CA LEU A 81 -7.83 7.06 1.47
C LEU A 81 -8.06 8.12 2.54
N PRO A 82 -8.18 9.41 2.19
CA PRO A 82 -8.57 10.45 3.14
C PRO A 82 -9.91 10.08 3.78
N VAL A 83 -9.97 10.05 5.11
CA VAL A 83 -11.19 9.72 5.86
C VAL A 83 -11.51 10.85 6.84
N VAL A 84 -12.80 11.16 6.95
CA VAL A 84 -13.33 12.09 7.96
C VAL A 84 -14.40 11.36 8.75
N THR A 85 -14.31 11.42 10.07
CA THR A 85 -15.23 10.72 10.98
C THR A 85 -15.76 11.63 12.08
N VAL A 86 -16.82 11.16 12.75
CA VAL A 86 -17.34 11.74 13.99
C VAL A 86 -17.71 10.65 14.98
N GLY A 87 -17.36 10.83 16.26
CA GLY A 87 -17.68 9.88 17.31
C GLY A 87 -19.16 9.91 17.74
N PHE A 88 -19.72 8.72 17.97
CA PHE A 88 -21.07 8.48 18.49
C PHE A 88 -21.04 7.71 19.83
N GLY A 89 -20.05 8.02 20.68
CA GLY A 89 -19.90 7.39 21.99
C GLY A 89 -19.67 5.88 21.88
N GLY A 90 -20.43 5.08 22.63
CA GLY A 90 -20.26 3.63 22.70
C GLY A 90 -20.56 2.86 21.41
N LEU A 91 -21.13 3.52 20.38
CA LEU A 91 -21.33 2.91 19.05
C LEU A 91 -20.08 2.96 18.17
N GLY A 92 -19.08 3.78 18.54
CA GLY A 92 -17.90 4.04 17.74
C GLY A 92 -18.04 5.27 16.84
N GLU A 93 -17.16 5.37 15.85
CA GLU A 93 -17.10 6.49 14.91
C GLU A 93 -17.89 6.23 13.62
N ALA A 94 -18.72 7.19 13.22
CA ALA A 94 -19.37 7.17 11.92
C ALA A 94 -18.48 7.86 10.87
N VAL A 95 -18.54 7.38 9.63
CA VAL A 95 -17.78 7.96 8.52
C VAL A 95 -18.59 9.05 7.85
N CYS A 96 -17.97 10.22 7.69
CA CYS A 96 -18.53 11.41 7.07
C CYS A 96 -18.06 11.55 5.62
N ALA A 97 -16.79 11.24 5.37
CA ALA A 97 -16.21 11.30 4.05
C ALA A 97 -15.11 10.25 3.86
N ILE A 98 -15.00 9.73 2.64
CA ILE A 98 -13.89 8.86 2.18
C ILE A 98 -13.45 9.37 0.81
N GLY A 99 -12.15 9.52 0.57
CA GLY A 99 -11.64 9.95 -0.74
C GLY A 99 -11.98 11.39 -1.14
N GLY A 100 -12.59 12.16 -0.24
CA GLY A 100 -13.14 13.50 -0.51
C GLY A 100 -14.65 13.54 -0.71
N ASP A 101 -15.30 12.38 -0.89
CA ASP A 101 -16.74 12.26 -1.09
C ASP A 101 -17.48 12.20 0.25
N GLY A 102 -18.52 13.00 0.40
CA GLY A 102 -19.32 13.11 1.61
C GLY A 102 -19.45 14.56 2.07
N CYS A 103 -19.34 14.81 3.37
CA CYS A 103 -19.50 16.15 3.93
C CYS A 103 -18.57 16.45 5.11
N GLY A 104 -18.48 17.73 5.48
CA GLY A 104 -17.71 18.16 6.65
C GLY A 104 -18.33 17.77 7.99
N VAL A 105 -17.51 17.77 9.03
CA VAL A 105 -17.83 17.35 10.42
C VAL A 105 -19.16 17.95 10.94
N SER A 106 -19.42 19.24 10.69
CA SER A 106 -20.61 19.93 11.21
C SER A 106 -21.93 19.45 10.61
N GLU A 107 -21.91 19.02 9.34
CA GLU A 107 -23.08 18.43 8.67
C GLU A 107 -23.23 16.95 9.06
N CYS A 108 -22.10 16.24 9.12
CA CYS A 108 -22.07 14.85 9.51
C CYS A 108 -22.62 14.62 10.93
N ARG A 109 -22.30 15.49 11.90
CA ARG A 109 -22.89 15.42 13.25
C ARG A 109 -24.41 15.62 13.28
N ARG A 110 -24.96 16.33 12.28
CA ARG A 110 -26.41 16.60 12.24
C ARG A 110 -27.18 15.48 11.58
N ARG A 111 -26.63 14.86 10.53
CA ARG A 111 -27.35 13.89 9.69
C ARG A 111 -26.47 12.92 8.91
N LEU A 112 -25.24 12.69 9.33
CA LEU A 112 -24.30 11.75 8.67
C LEU A 112 -24.12 11.99 7.17
N CYS A 113 -24.16 13.26 6.77
CA CYS A 113 -24.13 13.66 5.36
C CYS A 113 -25.34 13.21 4.52
N GLN A 114 -26.34 12.58 5.14
CA GLN A 114 -27.60 12.25 4.50
C GLN A 114 -28.36 13.53 4.10
N GLY A 115 -29.03 13.48 2.96
CA GLY A 115 -29.96 14.52 2.54
C GLY A 115 -31.24 14.56 3.41
N PRO A 116 -32.21 15.43 3.09
CA PRO A 116 -33.45 15.56 3.86
C PRO A 116 -34.43 14.38 3.70
N GLY A 117 -34.28 13.55 2.67
CA GLY A 117 -35.11 12.39 2.40
C GLY A 117 -34.64 11.14 3.15
N PRO A 118 -35.57 10.26 3.56
CA PRO A 118 -35.21 9.01 4.25
C PRO A 118 -34.38 8.05 3.38
N ASP A 119 -34.53 8.14 2.06
CA ASP A 119 -33.84 7.29 1.08
C ASP A 119 -32.61 7.99 0.48
N ASP A 120 -32.21 9.15 1.01
CA ASP A 120 -30.98 9.81 0.57
C ASP A 120 -29.78 8.98 1.03
N PRO A 121 -28.76 8.82 0.16
CA PRO A 121 -27.59 8.00 0.46
C PRO A 121 -26.69 8.66 1.50
N PHE A 122 -25.94 7.82 2.21
CA PHE A 122 -24.83 8.20 3.08
C PHE A 122 -23.79 7.07 3.10
N TRP A 123 -22.67 7.28 3.79
CA TRP A 123 -21.66 6.21 3.95
C TRP A 123 -22.19 5.08 4.83
N GLN A 124 -22.36 3.91 4.25
CA GLN A 124 -22.72 2.68 4.94
C GLN A 124 -21.58 1.67 4.87
N ALA A 125 -21.37 0.98 5.99
CA ALA A 125 -20.37 -0.07 6.16
C ALA A 125 -20.98 -1.45 5.96
N PHE A 126 -20.24 -2.31 5.26
CA PHE A 126 -20.60 -3.69 5.00
C PHE A 126 -19.38 -4.58 5.23
N ARG A 127 -19.61 -5.85 5.55
CA ARG A 127 -18.60 -6.90 5.51
C ARG A 127 -19.05 -8.03 4.63
N GLN A 128 -18.16 -8.51 3.78
CA GLN A 128 -18.42 -9.65 2.94
C GLN A 128 -18.14 -10.95 3.71
N HIS A 129 -19.11 -11.85 3.79
CA HIS A 129 -18.94 -13.16 4.45
C HIS A 129 -18.57 -14.28 3.47
N THR A 130 -19.13 -14.21 2.27
CA THR A 130 -18.74 -15.00 1.08
C THR A 130 -18.79 -14.06 -0.13
N PRO A 131 -18.12 -14.34 -1.25
CA PRO A 131 -18.15 -13.46 -2.42
C PRO A 131 -19.58 -13.05 -2.81
N GLY A 132 -19.90 -11.76 -2.65
CA GLY A 132 -21.20 -11.14 -2.92
C GLY A 132 -22.18 -11.08 -1.73
N ASP A 133 -21.98 -11.84 -0.66
CA ASP A 133 -22.80 -11.78 0.57
C ASP A 133 -22.33 -10.64 1.47
N TRP A 134 -22.75 -9.42 1.13
CA TRP A 134 -22.46 -8.20 1.88
C TRP A 134 -23.45 -7.99 3.01
N ARG A 135 -22.93 -7.93 4.24
CA ARG A 135 -23.74 -7.73 5.46
C ARG A 135 -23.46 -6.38 6.07
N TRP A 136 -24.53 -5.61 6.28
CA TRP A 136 -24.45 -4.30 6.91
C TRP A 136 -23.83 -4.39 8.32
N GLN A 137 -22.97 -3.42 8.65
CA GLN A 137 -22.34 -3.31 9.96
C GLN A 137 -23.13 -2.35 10.85
N MET A 138 -23.58 -2.85 12.01
CA MET A 138 -24.36 -2.07 12.97
C MET A 138 -23.53 -1.05 13.77
N LEU A 139 -22.23 -1.34 13.93
CA LEU A 139 -21.31 -0.53 14.73
C LEU A 139 -20.53 0.42 13.83
N GLY A 140 -20.10 1.54 14.41
CA GLY A 140 -19.21 2.48 13.75
C GLY A 140 -17.86 1.87 13.39
N ALA A 141 -17.12 2.54 12.51
CA ALA A 141 -15.85 2.08 11.96
C ALA A 141 -14.82 1.75 13.04
N SER A 142 -14.74 2.54 14.10
CA SER A 142 -13.80 2.34 15.22
C SER A 142 -14.16 1.18 16.15
N SER A 143 -15.37 0.62 16.03
CA SER A 143 -15.88 -0.47 16.88
C SER A 143 -16.18 -1.75 16.11
N SER A 144 -16.18 -1.69 14.78
CA SER A 144 -16.23 -2.85 13.90
C SER A 144 -14.83 -3.43 13.72
N LEU A 145 -14.61 -4.66 14.15
CA LEU A 145 -13.29 -5.33 14.17
C LEU A 145 -13.07 -6.13 12.90
N VAL A 146 -11.93 -6.02 12.26
CA VAL A 146 -11.49 -6.68 11.01
C VAL A 146 -10.39 -7.68 11.36
N ARG A 147 -10.50 -8.90 10.83
CA ARG A 147 -9.51 -9.98 11.01
C ARG A 147 -8.83 -10.34 9.71
N ASP A 148 -7.82 -11.20 9.80
CA ASP A 148 -7.20 -11.80 8.62
C ASP A 148 -8.25 -12.42 7.70
N GLY A 149 -8.13 -12.16 6.40
CA GLY A 149 -9.07 -12.65 5.39
C GLY A 149 -10.33 -11.82 5.20
N ASP A 150 -10.66 -10.91 6.12
CA ASP A 150 -11.89 -10.12 6.05
C ASP A 150 -11.85 -9.15 4.86
N ILE A 151 -13.03 -8.88 4.31
CA ILE A 151 -13.23 -7.87 3.27
C ILE A 151 -14.30 -6.89 3.76
N ASP A 152 -13.85 -5.69 4.08
CA ASP A 152 -14.71 -4.56 4.46
C ASP A 152 -15.08 -3.75 3.22
N GLY A 153 -16.35 -3.32 3.20
CA GLY A 153 -16.96 -2.58 2.12
C GLY A 153 -17.54 -1.27 2.64
N TRP A 154 -17.22 -0.16 1.97
CA TRP A 154 -17.84 1.13 2.22
C TRP A 154 -18.56 1.61 0.99
N SER A 155 -19.78 2.08 1.17
CA SER A 155 -20.61 2.47 0.05
C SER A 155 -21.41 3.73 0.35
N TRP A 156 -21.40 4.67 -0.60
CA TRP A 156 -22.38 5.73 -0.64
C TRP A 156 -23.73 5.17 -1.16
N THR A 157 -24.65 4.87 -0.24
CA THR A 157 -25.91 4.18 -0.56
C THR A 157 -26.98 4.46 0.48
N SER A 158 -28.24 4.20 0.14
CA SER A 158 -29.39 4.25 1.07
C SER A 158 -29.94 2.86 1.43
N GLY A 159 -29.34 1.79 0.93
CA GLY A 159 -29.78 0.43 1.20
C GLY A 159 -28.71 -0.60 0.89
N GLU A 160 -28.87 -1.34 -0.21
CA GLU A 160 -27.93 -2.39 -0.60
C GLU A 160 -26.51 -1.85 -0.83
N ALA A 161 -25.52 -2.69 -0.58
CA ALA A 161 -24.11 -2.34 -0.72
C ALA A 161 -23.75 -1.92 -2.16
N ASN A 162 -24.37 -2.56 -3.15
CA ASN A 162 -24.00 -2.48 -4.58
C ASN A 162 -22.48 -2.58 -4.79
N LEU A 163 -21.84 -3.49 -4.04
CA LEU A 163 -20.42 -3.80 -4.13
C LEU A 163 -20.26 -5.12 -4.90
N PRO A 164 -19.18 -5.28 -5.69
CA PRO A 164 -18.94 -6.50 -6.43
C PRO A 164 -18.65 -7.69 -5.50
N ALA A 165 -18.92 -8.90 -5.98
CA ALA A 165 -18.45 -10.12 -5.35
C ALA A 165 -16.95 -10.28 -5.64
N LEU A 166 -16.11 -10.23 -4.60
CA LEU A 166 -14.66 -10.30 -4.75
C LEU A 166 -14.03 -11.25 -3.73
N THR A 167 -12.94 -11.87 -4.13
CA THR A 167 -12.00 -12.57 -3.25
C THR A 167 -10.90 -11.61 -2.79
N LEU A 168 -10.20 -11.98 -1.71
CA LEU A 168 -9.10 -11.16 -1.20
C LEU A 168 -7.96 -11.03 -2.21
N ALA A 169 -7.67 -12.10 -2.96
CA ALA A 169 -6.65 -12.10 -4.01
C ALA A 169 -7.01 -11.16 -5.18
N GLU A 170 -8.29 -11.08 -5.55
CA GLU A 170 -8.75 -10.13 -6.56
C GLU A 170 -8.59 -8.69 -6.08
N ILE A 171 -8.93 -8.40 -4.81
CA ILE A 171 -8.70 -7.08 -4.22
C ILE A 171 -7.22 -6.71 -4.23
N ALA A 172 -6.33 -7.63 -3.88
CA ALA A 172 -4.89 -7.41 -3.96
C ALA A 172 -4.42 -7.04 -5.38
N GLY A 173 -4.91 -7.76 -6.40
CA GLY A 173 -4.60 -7.47 -7.80
C GLY A 173 -5.15 -6.11 -8.26
N LEU A 174 -6.39 -5.79 -7.88
CA LEU A 174 -7.05 -4.53 -8.23
C LEU A 174 -6.39 -3.33 -7.54
N ALA A 175 -6.05 -3.45 -6.26
CA ALA A 175 -5.33 -2.43 -5.51
C ALA A 175 -3.93 -2.18 -6.10
N ALA A 176 -3.21 -3.24 -6.47
CA ALA A 176 -1.90 -3.11 -7.13
C ALA A 176 -2.03 -2.41 -8.50
N ALA A 177 -3.07 -2.70 -9.27
CA ALA A 177 -3.34 -2.05 -10.55
C ALA A 177 -3.67 -0.56 -10.39
N GLN A 178 -4.43 -0.17 -9.36
CA GLN A 178 -4.75 1.24 -9.07
C GLN A 178 -3.55 2.02 -8.53
N ALA A 179 -2.67 1.37 -7.78
CA ALA A 179 -1.44 1.98 -7.27
C ALA A 179 -0.34 2.13 -8.34
N ALA A 180 -0.47 1.43 -9.48
CA ALA A 180 0.51 1.52 -10.55
C ALA A 180 0.57 2.96 -11.10
N PRO A 181 1.77 3.54 -11.28
CA PRO A 181 1.89 4.85 -11.89
C PRO A 181 1.30 4.80 -13.30
N ALA A 182 0.57 5.85 -13.68
CA ALA A 182 0.09 6.00 -15.05
C ALA A 182 1.27 5.78 -16.02
N PRO A 183 1.06 5.08 -17.16
CA PRO A 183 2.12 4.90 -18.13
C PRO A 183 2.67 6.28 -18.47
N ALA A 184 3.99 6.47 -18.30
CA ALA A 184 4.63 7.72 -18.63
C ALA A 184 4.31 8.03 -20.10
N VAL A 185 3.53 9.09 -20.34
CA VAL A 185 3.34 9.62 -21.68
C VAL A 185 4.70 10.19 -22.05
N GLU A 186 5.51 9.41 -22.78
CA GLU A 186 6.74 9.91 -23.37
C GLU A 186 6.33 11.13 -24.21
N PRO A 187 6.83 12.34 -23.92
CA PRO A 187 6.46 13.50 -24.70
C PRO A 187 6.80 13.20 -26.15
N ALA A 188 5.79 13.23 -27.02
CA ALA A 188 5.98 13.02 -28.45
C ALA A 188 7.15 13.91 -28.89
N ALA A 189 8.21 13.29 -29.39
CA ALA A 189 9.40 14.00 -29.81
C ALA A 189 8.97 15.09 -30.78
N ILE A 190 9.11 16.36 -30.37
CA ILE A 190 8.82 17.49 -31.23
C ILE A 190 9.82 17.39 -32.38
N ASP A 191 9.33 17.05 -33.56
CA ASP A 191 10.14 17.07 -34.77
C ASP A 191 10.42 18.54 -35.14
N TRP A 192 11.56 19.03 -34.65
CA TRP A 192 12.06 20.37 -34.94
C TRP A 192 12.39 20.55 -36.43
N GLN A 193 12.46 19.48 -37.23
CA GLN A 193 12.65 19.59 -38.68
C GLN A 193 11.45 20.27 -39.35
N LEU A 194 10.25 20.17 -38.76
CA LEU A 194 9.07 20.92 -39.20
C LEU A 194 9.20 22.44 -38.93
N TYR A 195 9.93 22.84 -37.89
CA TYR A 195 10.17 24.25 -37.56
C TYR A 195 11.36 24.86 -38.31
N ALA A 196 12.36 24.06 -38.67
CA ALA A 196 13.49 24.50 -39.49
C ALA A 196 13.08 24.93 -40.91
N GLY A 197 11.91 24.52 -41.39
CA GLY A 197 11.33 24.96 -42.66
C GLY A 197 10.60 26.32 -42.60
N ALA A 198 10.27 26.84 -41.41
CA ALA A 198 9.46 28.06 -41.25
C ALA A 198 10.22 29.27 -40.67
N GLY A 199 11.45 29.08 -40.16
CA GLY A 199 12.27 30.13 -39.52
C GLY A 199 13.13 30.97 -40.46
N GLY A 200 12.75 31.10 -41.73
CA GLY A 200 13.49 31.86 -42.74
C GLY A 200 12.96 33.27 -42.98
N ILE A 201 12.57 34.03 -41.95
CA ILE A 201 12.15 35.44 -42.09
C ILE A 201 12.77 36.32 -40.99
N LEU A 202 13.87 36.99 -41.38
CA LEU A 202 14.32 38.37 -41.06
C LEU A 202 14.12 38.94 -39.65
N VAL A 203 15.23 39.30 -38.98
CA VAL A 203 15.45 40.67 -38.47
C VAL A 203 16.94 41.03 -38.55
N ALA A 204 17.30 41.78 -39.58
CA ALA A 204 18.50 42.61 -39.60
C ALA A 204 18.10 44.01 -39.11
N ILE A 205 18.50 44.42 -37.91
CA ILE A 205 18.40 45.83 -37.47
C ILE A 205 19.71 46.24 -36.77
N GLY A 206 20.51 47.02 -37.51
CA GLY A 206 20.99 48.30 -37.04
C GLY A 206 22.20 48.34 -36.09
N SER A 207 23.39 48.05 -36.60
CA SER A 207 24.63 48.59 -36.01
C SER A 207 24.81 50.03 -36.48
N GLY A 208 24.45 51.02 -35.66
CA GLY A 208 24.68 52.42 -35.98
C GLY A 208 24.46 53.36 -34.79
N ALA A 209 25.48 54.16 -34.49
CA ALA A 209 25.52 55.29 -33.55
C ALA A 209 25.72 54.99 -32.06
N PHE A 210 26.92 54.49 -31.71
CA PHE A 210 27.51 54.67 -30.37
C PHE A 210 28.69 55.63 -30.45
N LEU A 211 28.47 56.87 -30.89
CA LEU A 211 29.43 57.96 -30.75
C LEU A 211 28.67 59.28 -30.58
N LEU A 212 28.67 59.80 -29.34
CA LEU A 212 28.78 61.20 -28.94
C LEU A 212 28.02 61.42 -27.62
N GLY A 213 28.77 61.71 -26.56
CA GLY A 213 28.15 62.04 -25.27
C GLY A 213 29.05 62.07 -24.04
N ARG A 214 30.39 62.09 -24.19
CA ARG A 214 31.29 62.48 -23.09
C ARG A 214 31.57 63.97 -23.18
N ARG A 215 30.85 64.79 -22.41
CA ARG A 215 31.39 66.00 -21.75
C ARG A 215 30.32 66.74 -20.94
N ALA A 216 30.75 67.09 -19.72
CA ALA A 216 30.32 68.23 -18.89
C ALA A 216 29.51 67.85 -17.64
N GLY A 217 30.27 67.65 -16.55
CA GLY A 217 29.77 67.55 -15.18
C GLY A 217 30.87 67.89 -14.19
N GLN A 218 31.53 69.04 -14.36
CA GLN A 218 32.39 69.65 -13.34
C GLN A 218 32.41 71.18 -13.51
N ARG A 219 32.31 71.89 -12.37
CA ARG A 219 32.32 73.35 -12.10
C ARG A 219 30.91 73.98 -12.07
N GLY A 220 30.49 74.67 -11.00
CA GLY A 220 31.27 75.38 -10.00
C GLY A 220 30.61 75.44 -8.61
N ALA A 221 31.47 75.51 -7.61
CA ALA A 221 31.21 76.18 -6.35
C ALA A 221 31.79 77.59 -6.46
N ALA A 222 30.98 78.59 -6.13
CA ALA A 222 31.35 79.86 -5.52
C ALA A 222 30.05 80.51 -5.01
#